data_AF-A0A2A3AFE9-F1
#
_entry.id   AF-A0A2A3AFE9-F1
#
_cell.length_a   1.000
_cell.length_b   1.000
_cell.length_c   1.000
_cell.angle_alpha   90.00
_cell.angle_beta   90.00
_cell.angle_gamma   90.00
#
_symmetry.space_group_name_H-M   'P 1'
#
loop_
_entity.id
_entity.type
_entity.pdbx_description
1 polymer ?
#
loop_
_entity_poly.entity_id
_entity_poly.type
_entity_poly.pdbx_seq_one_letter_code
_entity_poly.pdbx_strand_id
1 'polypeptide(L)'
;MRRLMEPRPEKKLHRVDELTEQHIGRDVTVGGQPWAVRGRLVERAPDPKGWQVLTVRRRDGRTSSITVPKDTYVLVHRKKEAA
;
A
#
# COMPACT_ATOMS: atom_id res chain seq x y z
N MET A 1 5.51 17.50 33.54
CA MET A 1 5.14 16.23 32.88
C MET A 1 5.05 16.46 31.38
N ARG A 2 6.03 16.03 30.58
CA ARG A 2 5.97 16.10 29.11
C ARG A 2 5.25 14.83 28.63
N ARG A 3 4.04 14.96 28.06
CA ARG A 3 3.42 13.87 27.28
C ARG A 3 4.37 13.58 26.12
N LEU A 4 5.04 12.43 26.16
CA LEU A 4 5.70 11.87 24.98
C LEU A 4 4.60 11.67 23.95
N MET A 5 4.59 12.51 22.91
CA MET A 5 3.75 12.29 21.73
C MET A 5 4.12 10.90 21.21
N GLU A 6 3.18 9.96 21.29
CA GLU A 6 3.31 8.65 20.65
C GLU A 6 3.72 8.89 19.19
N PRO A 7 4.73 8.17 18.66
CA PRO A 7 5.12 8.31 17.27
C PRO A 7 3.88 8.01 16.42
N ARG A 8 3.37 9.04 15.73
CA ARG A 8 2.21 8.87 14.84
C ARG A 8 2.56 7.75 13.86
N PRO A 9 1.61 6.87 13.51
CA PRO A 9 1.88 5.82 12.53
C PRO A 9 2.39 6.46 11.24
N GLU A 10 3.69 6.28 10.99
CA GLU A 10 4.38 6.88 9.87
C GLU A 10 3.79 6.30 8.58
N LYS A 11 3.22 7.17 7.75
CA LYS A 11 2.74 6.83 6.41
C LYS A 11 3.77 7.35 5.43
N LYS A 12 4.35 6.46 4.64
CA LYS A 12 5.31 6.85 3.61
C LYS A 12 4.65 6.73 2.24
N LEU A 13 4.79 7.79 1.45
CA LEU A 13 4.37 7.79 0.05
C LEU A 13 5.47 7.12 -0.77
N HIS A 14 5.08 6.15 -1.59
CA HIS A 14 5.96 5.44 -2.52
C HIS A 14 5.34 5.50 -3.92
N ARG A 15 6.16 5.52 -4.96
CA ARG A 15 5.66 5.17 -6.29
C ARG A 15 5.46 3.66 -6.39
N VAL A 16 4.57 3.23 -7.28
CA VAL A 16 4.26 1.80 -7.43
C VAL A 16 5.46 1.00 -7.96
N ASP A 17 6.29 1.59 -8.82
CA ASP A 17 7.55 0.98 -9.26
C ASP A 17 8.62 0.85 -8.16
N GLU A 18 8.53 1.67 -7.11
CA GLU A 18 9.41 1.60 -5.94
C GLU A 18 8.98 0.52 -4.92
N LEU A 19 7.77 -0.03 -5.06
CA LEU A 19 7.32 -1.11 -4.19
C LEU A 19 8.15 -2.36 -4.48
N THR A 20 8.83 -2.86 -3.46
CA THR A 20 9.53 -4.17 -3.47
C THR A 20 8.74 -5.24 -2.71
N GLU A 21 9.22 -6.49 -2.76
CA GLU A 21 8.63 -7.61 -2.00
C GLU A 21 8.59 -7.37 -0.48
N GLN A 22 9.46 -6.52 0.06
CA GLN A 22 9.47 -6.14 1.48
C GLN A 22 8.20 -5.40 1.92
N HIS A 23 7.45 -4.84 0.97
CA HIS A 23 6.18 -4.16 1.23
C HIS A 23 4.99 -5.13 1.19
N ILE A 24 5.16 -6.36 0.71
CA ILE A 24 4.12 -7.39 0.77
C ILE A 24 3.80 -7.64 2.25
N GLY A 25 2.51 -7.74 2.55
CA GLY A 25 1.99 -7.86 3.90
C GLY A 25 1.87 -6.53 4.65
N ARG A 26 2.23 -5.38 4.07
CA ARG A 26 1.95 -4.05 4.65
C ARG A 26 0.55 -3.58 4.31
N ASP A 27 -0.04 -2.79 5.20
CA ASP A 27 -1.24 -2.03 4.87
C ASP A 27 -0.87 -0.91 3.90
N VAL A 28 -1.65 -0.81 2.82
CA VAL A 28 -1.47 0.18 1.77
C VAL A 28 -2.77 0.93 1.50
N THR A 29 -2.65 2.13 0.96
CA THR A 29 -3.75 2.88 0.39
C THR A 29 -3.33 3.39 -0.97
N VAL A 30 -3.96 2.88 -2.01
CA VAL A 30 -3.76 3.37 -3.38
C VAL A 30 -4.82 4.43 -3.60
N GLY A 31 -4.35 5.66 -3.82
CA GLY A 31 -5.19 6.81 -4.11
C GLY A 31 -5.32 7.03 -5.62
N GLY A 32 -6.37 7.73 -6.02
CA GLY A 32 -6.67 8.01 -7.44
C GLY A 32 -7.90 7.24 -7.91
N GLN A 33 -8.83 7.94 -8.56
CA GLN A 33 -9.93 7.28 -9.26
C GLN A 33 -9.43 6.71 -10.58
N PRO A 34 -9.90 5.51 -11.00
CA PRO A 34 -10.89 4.65 -10.35
C PRO A 34 -10.30 3.62 -9.35
N TRP A 35 -9.01 3.68 -9.03
CA TRP A 35 -8.26 2.62 -8.33
C TRP A 35 -8.26 2.71 -6.81
N ALA A 36 -9.16 3.50 -6.22
CA ALA A 36 -9.14 3.77 -4.78
C ALA A 36 -9.37 2.50 -3.97
N VAL A 37 -8.30 1.96 -3.36
CA VAL A 37 -8.34 0.74 -2.55
C VAL A 37 -7.47 0.88 -1.32
N ARG A 38 -7.93 0.28 -0.22
CA ARG A 38 -7.21 0.19 1.04
C ARG A 38 -7.29 -1.22 1.60
N GLY A 39 -6.15 -1.73 2.03
CA GLY A 39 -6.02 -3.05 2.62
C GLY A 39 -4.57 -3.49 2.67
N ARG A 40 -4.35 -4.77 2.89
CA ARG A 40 -3.02 -5.37 2.96
C ARG A 40 -2.53 -5.72 1.55
N LEU A 41 -1.36 -5.22 1.15
CA LEU A 41 -0.73 -5.62 -0.11
C LEU A 41 -0.37 -7.10 -0.02
N VAL A 42 -0.85 -7.90 -0.97
CA VAL A 42 -0.62 -9.36 -0.99
C VAL A 42 0.33 -9.76 -2.11
N GLU A 43 0.26 -9.05 -3.24
CA GLU A 43 1.07 -9.34 -4.42
C GLU A 43 1.24 -8.08 -5.25
N ARG A 44 2.35 -8.01 -5.98
CA ARG A 44 2.61 -7.03 -7.03
C ARG A 44 3.16 -7.74 -8.25
N ALA A 45 2.76 -7.35 -9.44
CA ALA A 45 3.28 -7.90 -10.69
C ALA A 45 3.47 -6.80 -11.74
N PRO A 46 4.62 -6.75 -12.42
CA PRO A 46 4.81 -5.85 -13.55
C PRO A 46 3.94 -6.28 -14.73
N ASP A 47 3.35 -5.32 -15.42
CA ASP A 47 2.65 -5.51 -16.69
C ASP A 47 3.52 -5.00 -17.86
N PRO A 48 3.58 -5.74 -18.99
CA PRO A 48 4.44 -5.40 -20.12
C PRO A 48 4.18 -4.01 -20.74
N LYS A 49 3.03 -3.38 -20.49
CA LYS A 49 2.69 -2.05 -21.03
C LYS A 49 3.17 -0.89 -20.16
N GLY A 50 4.01 -1.14 -19.15
CA GLY A 50 4.48 -0.12 -18.20
C GLY A 50 3.51 0.15 -17.05
N TRP A 51 2.61 -0.81 -16.80
CA TRP A 51 1.67 -0.79 -15.68
C TRP A 51 2.14 -1.74 -14.58
N GLN A 52 1.48 -1.68 -13.43
CA GLN A 52 1.70 -2.57 -12.31
C GLN A 52 0.35 -3.07 -11.80
N VAL A 53 0.26 -4.38 -11.58
CA VAL A 53 -0.89 -5.01 -10.95
C VAL A 53 -0.61 -5.11 -9.46
N LEU A 54 -1.48 -4.52 -8.64
CA LEU A 54 -1.43 -4.63 -7.20
C LEU A 54 -2.63 -5.44 -6.71
N THR A 55 -2.35 -6.52 -6.00
CA THR A 55 -3.38 -7.33 -5.34
C THR A 55 -3.44 -6.91 -3.88
N VAL A 56 -4.60 -6.47 -3.42
CA VAL A 56 -4.83 -5.95 -2.07
C VAL A 56 -5.96 -6.74 -1.39
N ARG A 57 -5.68 -7.30 -0.21
CA ARG A 57 -6.69 -7.91 0.66
C ARG A 57 -7.32 -6.85 1.53
N ARG A 58 -8.60 -6.57 1.29
CA ARG A 58 -9.40 -5.58 2.00
C ARG A 58 -9.80 -6.09 3.39
N ARG A 59 -10.26 -5.17 4.24
CA ARG A 59 -10.67 -5.47 5.63
C ARG A 59 -11.86 -6.43 5.72
N ASP A 60 -12.73 -6.44 4.70
CA ASP A 60 -13.85 -7.39 4.58
C ASP A 60 -13.39 -8.82 4.20
N GLY A 61 -12.08 -9.04 4.06
CA GLY A 61 -11.49 -10.31 3.71
C GLY A 61 -11.43 -10.58 2.21
N ARG A 62 -12.04 -9.72 1.37
CA ARG A 62 -12.00 -9.86 -0.09
C ARG A 62 -10.68 -9.37 -0.66
N THR A 63 -10.30 -9.92 -1.80
CA THR A 63 -9.13 -9.47 -2.55
C THR A 63 -9.58 -8.63 -3.74
N SER A 64 -8.85 -7.56 -4.02
CA SER A 64 -9.03 -6.74 -5.21
C SER A 64 -7.69 -6.58 -5.91
N SER A 65 -7.65 -6.88 -7.20
CA SER A 65 -6.50 -6.62 -8.06
C SER A 65 -6.77 -5.38 -8.89
N ILE A 66 -5.87 -4.41 -8.82
CA ILE A 66 -5.96 -3.15 -9.55
C ILE A 66 -4.72 -2.99 -10.42
N THR A 67 -4.94 -2.58 -11.68
CA THR A 67 -3.87 -2.25 -12.61
C THR A 67 -3.70 -0.75 -12.64
N VAL A 68 -2.52 -0.27 -12.26
CA VAL A 68 -2.21 1.16 -12.13
C VAL A 68 -0.95 1.51 -12.93
N PRO A 69 -0.84 2.75 -13.43
CA PRO A 69 0.42 3.25 -13.98
C PRO A 69 1.55 3.16 -12.95
N LYS A 70 2.77 2.85 -13.40
CA LYS A 70 3.94 2.67 -12.53
C LYS A 70 4.30 3.90 -11.68
N ASP A 71 3.97 5.09 -12.19
CA ASP A 71 4.16 6.40 -11.57
C ASP A 71 3.07 6.78 -10.56
N THR A 72 2.05 5.93 -10.40
CA THR A 72 1.02 6.10 -9.37
C THR A 72 1.65 6.11 -7.99
N TYR A 73 1.15 6.98 -7.11
CA TYR A 73 1.58 7.01 -5.72
C TYR A 73 0.69 6.15 -4.83
N VAL A 74 1.33 5.38 -3.95
CA VAL A 74 0.70 4.56 -2.93
C VAL A 74 1.21 4.97 -1.55
N LEU A 75 0.30 5.02 -0.59
CA LEU A 75 0.65 5.19 0.81
C LEU A 75 0.90 3.83 1.43
N VAL A 76 2.13 3.57 1.89
CA VAL A 76 2.47 2.40 2.68
C VAL A 76 2.44 2.76 4.16
N HIS A 77 1.69 1.99 4.94
CA HIS A 77 1.54 2.19 6.38
C HIS A 77 2.56 1.29 7.09
N ARG A 78 3.24 1.82 8.11
CA ARG A 78 4.13 1.01 8.95
C ARG A 78 3.31 -0.05 9.69
N LYS A 79 3.87 -1.25 9.85
CA LYS A 79 3.29 -2.31 10.70
C LYS A 79 3.06 -1.70 12.08
N LYS A 80 1.82 -1.69 12.57
CA LYS A 80 1.58 -1.51 14.01
C LYS A 80 2.31 -2.68 14.68
N GLU A 81 3.43 -2.42 15.32
CA GLU A 81 3.89 -3.33 16.37
C GLU A 81 2.75 -3.41 17.38
N ALA A 82 2.17 -4.60 17.50
CA ALA A 82 1.25 -4.88 18.58
C ALA A 82 2.08 -4.76 19.86
N ALA A 83 1.77 -3.73 20.65
CA ALA A 83 2.23 -3.63 22.03
C ALA A 83 1.65 -4.77 22.86
#